data_AF-A0A7U5Y0N6-F1
#
_entry.id   AF-A0A7U5Y0N6-F1
#
_cell.length_a   1.000
_cell.length_b   1.000
_cell.length_c   1.000
_cell.angle_alpha   90.00
_cell.angle_beta   90.00
_cell.angle_gamma   90.00
#
_symmetry.space_group_name_H-M   'P 1'
#
loop_
_entity.id
_entity.type
_entity.pdbx_description
1 polymer ?
#
loop_
_entity_poly.entity_id
_entity_poly.type
_entity_poly.pdbx_seq_one_letter_code
_entity_poly.pdbx_strand_id
1 'polypeptide(L)'
;MPAAAQNAVLTHAGHTFSYQESLETAEGDLQGEVIGVIHVTREDGLVSIYQEKTALRPGCGDEPGAEYIGGDFVALCGHLGGRHYTKTLFRLSPEPAPVAQLDYDDSPAPIGIDRHGVLRTRVLRRDVFAGVTGPAYFPFVYALDGAAAKPAFRREFGAAARPLYRDYYETLKREGKPRVHYRAMAAALVAGGDRGFACRELRALQQSLPAGADLAGWLRTLPRAGYPGFELATCKG
;
A
#
# COMPACT_ATOMS: atom_id res chain seq x y z
N MET A 1 22.09 17.72 8.60
CA MET A 1 21.21 18.81 9.08
C MET A 1 19.87 18.16 9.35
N PRO A 2 19.19 18.43 10.49
CA PRO A 2 17.83 17.92 10.69
C PRO A 2 16.95 18.45 9.55
N ALA A 3 16.11 17.59 8.99
CA ALA A 3 15.14 17.99 7.98
C ALA A 3 14.22 19.09 8.56
N ALA A 4 13.80 20.04 7.74
CA ALA A 4 12.86 21.07 8.17
C ALA A 4 11.54 20.39 8.55
N ALA A 5 10.93 20.83 9.67
CA ALA A 5 9.66 20.30 10.14
C ALA A 5 8.61 20.37 9.02
N GLN A 6 8.04 19.21 8.67
CA GLN A 6 7.08 19.14 7.60
C GLN A 6 5.75 19.75 8.03
N ASN A 7 5.24 20.67 7.21
CA ASN A 7 3.91 21.25 7.37
C ASN A 7 3.19 21.15 6.03
N ALA A 8 1.99 20.57 6.05
CA ALA A 8 1.15 20.44 4.88
C ALA A 8 -0.26 20.91 5.21
N VAL A 9 -0.87 21.62 4.27
CA VAL A 9 -2.27 22.06 4.36
C VAL A 9 -2.91 21.82 3.00
N LEU A 10 -4.07 21.17 3.03
CA LEU A 10 -4.92 20.93 1.87
C LEU A 10 -6.34 21.36 2.21
N THR A 11 -6.89 22.31 1.46
CA THR A 11 -8.29 22.69 1.57
C THR A 11 -9.07 22.04 0.45
N HIS A 12 -10.11 21.28 0.80
CA HIS A 12 -10.93 20.56 -0.16
C HIS A 12 -12.33 20.28 0.39
N ALA A 13 -13.35 20.36 -0.46
CA ALA A 13 -14.75 20.08 -0.14
C ALA A 13 -15.26 20.79 1.15
N GLY A 14 -14.89 22.06 1.36
CA GLY A 14 -15.32 22.83 2.53
C GLY A 14 -14.58 22.49 3.84
N HIS A 15 -13.46 21.79 3.76
CA HIS A 15 -12.67 21.36 4.90
C HIS A 15 -11.18 21.65 4.70
N THR A 16 -10.47 21.89 5.78
CA THR A 16 -9.02 22.06 5.81
C THR A 16 -8.40 20.85 6.50
N PHE A 17 -7.54 20.15 5.77
CA PHE A 17 -6.74 19.02 6.21
C PHE A 17 -5.32 19.51 6.44
N SER A 18 -4.83 19.47 7.67
CA SER A 18 -3.46 19.84 7.98
C SER A 18 -2.69 18.73 8.66
N TYR A 19 -1.41 18.69 8.35
CA TYR A 19 -0.42 17.85 8.98
C TYR A 19 0.74 18.75 9.41
N GLN A 20 1.15 18.65 10.68
CA GLN A 20 2.24 19.44 11.23
C GLN A 20 3.15 18.57 12.08
N GLU A 21 4.45 18.61 11.81
CA GLU A 21 5.43 18.02 12.73
C GLU A 21 5.61 18.90 13.96
N SER A 22 5.64 18.29 15.14
CA SER A 22 5.81 18.97 16.42
C SER A 22 6.64 18.12 17.37
N LEU A 23 7.35 18.75 18.30
CA LEU A 23 8.00 18.04 19.39
C LEU A 23 6.96 17.74 20.48
N GLU A 24 6.75 16.47 20.81
CA GLU A 24 5.85 16.09 21.91
C GLU A 24 6.49 16.45 23.25
N THR A 25 5.82 17.32 23.99
CA THR A 25 6.28 17.82 25.29
C THR A 25 5.47 17.26 26.45
N ALA A 26 4.30 16.67 26.19
CA ALA A 26 3.50 16.03 27.21
C ALA A 26 4.18 14.76 27.73
N GLU A 27 4.01 14.49 29.02
CA GLU A 27 4.52 13.26 29.64
C GLU A 27 3.84 12.02 29.02
N GLY A 28 4.65 11.00 28.72
CA GLY A 28 4.18 9.75 28.13
C GLY A 28 5.23 9.11 27.21
N ASP A 29 4.82 8.03 26.54
CA ASP A 29 5.73 7.20 25.71
C ASP A 29 6.35 7.93 24.51
N LEU A 30 5.76 9.07 24.12
CA LEU A 30 6.23 9.90 23.01
C LEU A 30 6.94 11.18 23.47
N GLN A 31 7.12 11.40 24.78
CA GLN A 31 7.75 12.62 25.28
C GLN A 31 9.17 12.78 24.71
N GLY A 32 9.46 13.94 24.13
CA GLY A 32 10.74 14.25 23.48
C GLY A 32 10.85 13.74 22.04
N GLU A 33 9.80 13.12 21.49
CA GLU A 33 9.75 12.66 20.11
C GLU A 33 9.19 13.70 19.16
N VAL A 34 9.64 13.66 17.90
CA VAL A 34 8.93 14.35 16.82
C VAL A 34 7.68 13.56 16.48
N ILE A 35 6.52 14.19 16.64
CA ILE A 35 5.20 13.66 16.33
C ILE A 35 4.59 14.42 15.16
N GLY A 36 3.67 13.78 14.44
CA GLY A 36 2.82 14.42 13.46
C GLY A 36 1.48 14.72 14.10
N VAL A 37 0.97 15.91 13.83
CA VAL A 37 -0.34 16.33 14.30
C VAL A 37 -1.23 16.51 13.09
N ILE A 38 -2.24 15.66 12.99
CA ILE A 38 -3.29 15.78 11.99
C ILE A 38 -4.39 16.64 12.59
N HIS A 39 -4.82 17.66 11.86
CA HIS A 39 -6.08 18.36 12.13
C HIS A 39 -6.96 18.36 10.88
N VAL A 40 -8.24 18.07 11.08
CA VAL A 40 -9.26 18.31 10.07
C VAL A 40 -10.29 19.25 10.65
N THR A 41 -10.42 20.42 10.03
CA THR A 41 -11.40 21.44 10.42
C THR A 41 -12.35 21.72 9.26
N ARG A 42 -13.52 22.28 9.55
CA ARG A 42 -14.28 22.97 8.50
C ARG A 42 -13.48 24.16 7.99
N GLU A 43 -13.75 24.59 6.76
CA GLU A 43 -13.01 25.68 6.11
C GLU A 43 -13.13 27.02 6.85
N ASP A 44 -14.22 27.22 7.60
CA ASP A 44 -14.37 28.36 8.50
C ASP A 44 -13.38 28.34 9.70
N GLY A 45 -12.69 27.22 9.91
CA GLY A 45 -11.73 27.01 10.98
C GLY A 45 -12.34 26.91 12.38
N LEU A 46 -13.67 27.01 12.50
CA LEU A 46 -14.37 27.12 13.79
C LEU A 46 -14.66 25.75 14.40
N VAL A 47 -14.78 24.71 13.57
CA VAL A 47 -15.14 23.37 13.99
C VAL A 47 -14.01 22.40 13.68
N SER A 48 -13.38 21.87 14.73
CA SER A 48 -12.48 20.71 14.63
C SER A 48 -13.31 19.45 14.54
N ILE A 49 -13.13 18.69 13.45
CA ILE A 49 -13.82 17.44 13.16
C ILE A 49 -12.94 16.25 13.56
N TYR A 50 -11.62 16.40 13.37
CA TYR A 50 -10.67 15.35 13.67
C TYR A 50 -9.37 15.93 14.18
N GLN A 51 -8.79 15.28 15.18
CA GLN A 51 -7.44 15.55 15.65
C GLN A 51 -6.77 14.25 16.05
N GLU A 52 -5.54 14.05 15.58
CA GLU A 52 -4.71 12.91 15.95
C GLU A 52 -3.27 13.36 16.13
N LYS A 53 -2.60 12.79 17.14
CA LYS A 53 -1.15 12.83 17.28
C LYS A 53 -0.61 11.44 16.90
N THR A 54 0.38 11.40 16.01
CA THR A 54 1.04 10.18 15.56
C THR A 54 2.54 10.23 15.85
N ALA A 55 3.13 9.12 16.26
CA ALA A 55 4.59 8.98 16.24
C ALA A 55 5.11 9.01 14.79
N LEU A 56 6.28 9.61 14.55
CA LEU A 56 6.88 9.73 13.19
C LEU A 56 8.10 8.86 13.00
N ARG A 57 8.16 7.71 13.67
CA ARG A 57 9.35 6.85 13.62
C ARG A 57 9.19 5.73 12.60
N PRO A 58 10.09 5.65 11.60
CA PRO A 58 10.70 6.72 10.80
C PRO A 58 9.70 7.30 9.78
N GLY A 59 9.92 8.57 9.47
CA GLY A 59 8.85 9.55 9.33
C GLY A 59 8.29 9.80 7.94
N CYS A 60 7.47 10.84 7.91
CA CYS A 60 6.75 11.36 6.74
C CYS A 60 7.61 12.22 5.80
N GLY A 61 8.87 12.47 6.16
CA GLY A 61 9.69 13.55 5.58
C GLY A 61 9.99 13.46 4.09
N ASP A 62 9.88 12.27 3.48
CA ASP A 62 10.09 12.07 2.04
C ASP A 62 8.78 11.97 1.23
N GLU A 63 7.62 12.02 1.91
CA GLU A 63 6.29 11.87 1.32
C GLU A 63 5.45 13.13 1.53
N PRO A 64 4.44 13.43 0.69
CA PRO A 64 3.52 14.52 0.95
C PRO A 64 2.76 14.32 2.27
N GLY A 65 2.89 15.27 3.20
CA GLY A 65 2.18 15.27 4.49
C GLY A 65 0.64 15.36 4.35
N ALA A 66 0.17 15.91 3.22
CA ALA A 66 -1.24 15.92 2.82
C ALA A 66 -1.36 15.77 1.30
N GLU A 67 -2.29 14.94 0.83
CA GLU A 67 -2.46 14.61 -0.58
C GLU A 67 -3.94 14.41 -0.94
N TYR A 68 -4.41 15.06 -2.01
CA TYR A 68 -5.71 14.73 -2.60
C TYR A 68 -5.56 13.53 -3.53
N ILE A 69 -6.24 12.44 -3.20
CA ILE A 69 -6.16 11.18 -3.95
C ILE A 69 -7.12 11.17 -5.15
N GLY A 70 -8.19 11.97 -5.09
CA GLY A 70 -9.25 12.02 -6.08
C GLY A 70 -10.61 11.61 -5.51
N GLY A 71 -11.67 11.88 -6.27
CA GLY A 71 -13.04 11.58 -5.85
C GLY A 71 -13.34 12.16 -4.47
N ASP A 72 -13.63 11.26 -3.52
CA ASP A 72 -14.05 11.55 -2.15
C ASP A 72 -12.93 11.30 -1.12
N PHE A 73 -11.65 11.33 -1.53
CA PHE A 73 -10.54 10.87 -0.69
C PHE A 73 -9.35 11.83 -0.59
N VAL A 74 -8.85 11.97 0.64
CA VAL A 74 -7.61 12.69 1.00
C VAL A 74 -6.75 11.78 1.88
N ALA A 75 -5.44 11.81 1.71
CA ALA A 75 -4.49 11.11 2.57
C ALA A 75 -3.67 12.13 3.37
N LEU A 76 -3.50 11.89 4.67
CA LEU A 76 -2.60 12.64 5.55
C LEU A 76 -1.57 11.69 6.13
N CYS A 77 -0.34 12.17 6.31
CA CYS A 77 0.69 11.31 6.88
C CYS A 77 0.44 11.04 8.38
N GLY A 78 0.59 9.79 8.81
CA GLY A 78 0.47 9.38 10.21
C GLY A 78 -0.09 7.97 10.45
N HIS A 79 0.20 7.46 11.66
CA HIS A 79 -0.10 6.12 12.17
C HIS A 79 -0.67 6.13 13.59
N LEU A 80 -1.65 5.24 13.83
CA LEU A 80 -1.93 4.66 15.14
C LEU A 80 -1.31 3.25 15.32
N GLY A 81 -0.03 3.13 15.72
CA GLY A 81 0.63 1.79 15.91
C GLY A 81 2.09 1.56 15.45
N GLY A 82 2.87 2.59 15.12
CA GLY A 82 4.34 2.50 15.14
C GLY A 82 5.04 1.80 13.98
N ARG A 83 4.36 1.52 12.86
CA ARG A 83 5.01 1.16 11.58
C ARG A 83 5.52 2.39 10.83
N HIS A 84 6.55 2.15 10.02
CA HIS A 84 7.30 3.14 9.27
C HIS A 84 6.43 3.70 8.11
N TYR A 85 6.55 4.98 7.73
CA TYR A 85 5.95 5.57 6.51
C TYR A 85 4.44 5.25 6.26
N THR A 86 3.53 5.70 7.11
CA THR A 86 2.08 5.46 6.90
C THR A 86 1.28 6.71 6.57
N LYS A 87 0.21 6.56 5.78
CA LYS A 87 -0.82 7.60 5.59
C LYS A 87 -2.18 7.13 6.09
N THR A 88 -2.85 8.00 6.83
CA THR A 88 -4.26 7.88 7.18
C THR A 88 -5.09 8.42 6.02
N LEU A 89 -5.95 7.56 5.46
CA LEU A 89 -6.86 7.90 4.39
C LEU A 89 -8.19 8.38 4.99
N PHE A 90 -8.65 9.54 4.54
CA PHE A 90 -9.93 10.16 4.89
C PHE A 90 -10.90 10.08 3.73
N ARG A 91 -12.17 9.80 4.04
CA ARG A 91 -13.29 10.00 3.12
C ARG A 91 -13.97 11.33 3.45
N LEU A 92 -14.30 12.15 2.46
CA LEU A 92 -14.81 13.53 2.70
C LEU A 92 -16.31 13.58 2.99
N SER A 93 -17.11 12.73 2.34
CA SER A 93 -18.58 12.76 2.45
C SER A 93 -19.12 11.66 3.38
N PRO A 94 -20.14 11.96 4.21
CA PRO A 94 -20.83 13.26 4.37
C PRO A 94 -20.09 14.28 5.26
N GLU A 95 -19.16 13.81 6.10
CA GLU A 95 -18.21 14.63 6.86
C GLU A 95 -16.88 13.86 6.93
N PRO A 96 -15.71 14.53 6.91
CA PRO A 96 -14.42 13.86 6.91
C PRO A 96 -14.21 12.86 8.05
N ALA A 97 -13.90 11.62 7.69
CA ALA A 97 -13.60 10.57 8.68
C ALA A 97 -12.44 9.67 8.19
N PRO A 98 -11.58 9.19 9.11
CA PRO A 98 -10.55 8.22 8.76
C PRO A 98 -11.21 6.89 8.39
N VAL A 99 -10.80 6.32 7.26
CA VAL A 99 -11.38 5.08 6.71
C VAL A 99 -10.37 3.96 6.57
N ALA A 100 -9.08 4.27 6.48
CA ALA A 100 -8.02 3.27 6.46
C ALA A 100 -6.64 3.87 6.78
N GLN A 101 -5.69 3.00 7.08
CA GLN A 101 -4.26 3.33 7.17
C GLN A 101 -3.50 2.53 6.10
N LEU A 102 -2.54 3.18 5.46
CA LEU A 102 -1.69 2.62 4.42
C LEU A 102 -0.23 2.72 4.82
N ASP A 103 0.52 1.63 4.68
CA ASP A 103 1.97 1.58 4.88
C ASP A 103 2.68 1.67 3.52
N TYR A 104 3.48 2.71 3.35
CA TYR A 104 4.21 3.04 2.12
C TYR A 104 5.61 2.43 2.06
N ASP A 105 6.21 1.99 3.17
CA ASP A 105 7.47 1.22 3.11
C ASP A 105 7.21 -0.13 2.44
N ASP A 106 6.09 -0.72 2.83
CA ASP A 106 5.51 -1.88 2.18
C ASP A 106 4.97 -1.53 0.78
N SER A 107 4.86 -0.27 0.33
CA SER A 107 4.36 0.04 -1.01
C SER A 107 4.67 1.45 -1.58
N PRO A 108 5.59 1.57 -2.54
CA PRO A 108 5.77 2.83 -3.27
C PRO A 108 4.75 3.02 -4.41
N ALA A 109 3.66 2.25 -4.46
CA ALA A 109 2.67 2.40 -5.52
C ALA A 109 1.76 3.61 -5.24
N PRO A 110 1.53 4.51 -6.24
CA PRO A 110 0.55 5.57 -6.08
C PRO A 110 -0.84 5.03 -5.73
N ILE A 111 -1.54 5.72 -4.83
CA ILE A 111 -2.94 5.41 -4.56
C ILE A 111 -3.75 5.84 -5.79
N GLY A 112 -4.50 4.91 -6.38
CA GLY A 112 -5.30 5.16 -7.56
C GLY A 112 -6.79 5.02 -7.28
N ILE A 113 -7.59 5.81 -7.98
CA ILE A 113 -9.04 5.63 -8.03
C ILE A 113 -9.39 5.16 -9.43
N ASP A 114 -10.15 4.07 -9.52
CA ASP A 114 -10.62 3.60 -10.82
C ASP A 114 -11.79 4.45 -11.35
N ARG A 115 -12.19 4.20 -12.59
CA ARG A 115 -13.34 4.86 -13.22
C ARG A 115 -14.68 4.68 -12.50
N HIS A 116 -14.77 3.74 -11.56
CA HIS A 116 -15.96 3.44 -10.75
C HIS A 116 -15.89 4.10 -9.36
N GLY A 117 -14.88 4.93 -9.10
CA GLY A 117 -14.70 5.59 -7.81
C GLY A 117 -14.13 4.68 -6.72
N VAL A 118 -13.66 3.48 -7.08
CA VAL A 118 -13.10 2.52 -6.12
C VAL A 118 -11.62 2.78 -5.98
N LEU A 119 -11.22 3.18 -4.77
CA LEU A 119 -9.84 3.36 -4.40
C LEU A 119 -9.13 2.01 -4.34
N ARG A 120 -8.00 1.91 -5.05
CA ARG A 120 -7.13 0.76 -5.08
C ARG A 120 -5.70 1.20 -4.84
N THR A 121 -5.00 0.39 -4.06
CA THR A 121 -3.56 0.52 -3.95
C THR A 121 -2.92 -0.86 -3.91
N ARG A 122 -1.73 -0.96 -4.49
CA ARG A 122 -0.88 -2.12 -4.26
C ARG A 122 -0.27 -1.94 -2.87
N VAL A 123 -0.11 -3.03 -2.13
CA VAL A 123 0.74 -3.09 -0.94
C VAL A 123 1.60 -4.33 -1.03
N LEU A 124 2.81 -4.29 -0.51
CA LEU A 124 3.68 -5.45 -0.42
C LEU A 124 3.62 -5.98 1.01
N ARG A 125 3.62 -7.31 1.18
CA ARG A 125 3.52 -7.93 2.51
C ARG A 125 4.54 -9.02 2.67
N ARG A 126 5.26 -8.99 3.79
CA ARG A 126 6.28 -9.99 4.16
C ARG A 126 5.74 -11.11 5.05
N ASP A 127 4.77 -10.80 5.91
CA ASP A 127 4.33 -11.62 7.03
C ASP A 127 3.42 -12.81 6.65
N VAL A 128 2.97 -12.88 5.40
CA VAL A 128 1.97 -13.88 4.97
C VAL A 128 2.56 -15.23 4.55
N PHE A 129 3.88 -15.33 4.38
CA PHE A 129 4.55 -16.55 3.89
C PHE A 129 5.46 -17.18 4.95
N ALA A 130 4.97 -18.25 5.58
CA ALA A 130 5.78 -19.04 6.51
C ALA A 130 7.03 -19.61 5.80
N GLY A 131 8.20 -19.47 6.44
CA GLY A 131 9.47 -20.01 5.95
C GLY A 131 10.19 -19.17 4.88
N VAL A 132 9.67 -17.99 4.53
CA VAL A 132 10.40 -17.02 3.71
C VAL A 132 11.26 -16.14 4.61
N THR A 133 12.57 -16.34 4.56
CA THR A 133 13.56 -15.52 5.29
C THR A 133 14.15 -14.43 4.38
N GLY A 134 14.39 -13.23 4.93
CA GLY A 134 14.94 -12.07 4.21
C GLY A 134 13.92 -10.96 3.89
N PRO A 135 14.34 -9.90 3.16
CA PRO A 135 13.51 -8.74 2.79
C PRO A 135 12.59 -9.04 1.59
N ALA A 136 11.82 -10.12 1.67
CA ALA A 136 10.92 -10.53 0.60
C ALA A 136 9.52 -9.96 0.84
N TYR A 137 9.08 -9.08 -0.07
CA TYR A 137 7.78 -8.44 -0.01
C TYR A 137 6.96 -8.82 -1.24
N PHE A 138 5.69 -9.19 -1.04
CA PHE A 138 4.85 -9.76 -2.09
C PHE A 138 3.61 -8.90 -2.34
N PRO A 139 3.22 -8.65 -3.60
CA PRO A 139 2.19 -7.68 -3.92
C PRO A 139 0.78 -8.21 -3.65
N PHE A 140 0.00 -7.46 -2.89
CA PHE A 140 -1.45 -7.52 -2.85
C PHE A 140 -2.02 -6.21 -3.36
N VAL A 141 -2.98 -6.27 -4.28
CA VAL A 141 -3.84 -5.11 -4.54
C VAL A 141 -4.96 -5.17 -3.54
N TYR A 142 -5.13 -4.10 -2.80
CA TYR A 142 -6.28 -3.90 -1.94
C TYR A 142 -7.22 -2.87 -2.56
N ALA A 143 -8.51 -3.20 -2.59
CA ALA A 143 -9.57 -2.24 -2.87
C ALA A 143 -10.24 -1.84 -1.56
N LEU A 144 -10.47 -0.54 -1.39
CA LEU A 144 -11.28 -0.05 -0.30
C LEU A 144 -12.75 -0.26 -0.64
N ASP A 145 -13.48 -0.97 0.22
CA ASP A 145 -14.92 -1.06 0.08
C ASP A 145 -15.58 0.26 0.53
N GLY A 146 -15.83 1.15 -0.43
CA GLY A 146 -16.45 2.45 -0.20
C GLY A 146 -17.94 2.41 0.17
N ALA A 147 -18.60 1.25 0.15
CA ALA A 147 -20.00 1.12 0.55
C ALA A 147 -20.17 0.65 2.01
N ALA A 148 -19.11 0.20 2.65
CA ALA A 148 -19.18 -0.33 4.01
C ALA A 148 -19.23 0.79 5.05
N ALA A 149 -20.06 0.61 6.10
CA ALA A 149 -20.09 1.48 7.28
C ALA A 149 -18.75 1.47 8.05
N LYS A 150 -17.92 0.45 7.81
CA LYS A 150 -16.51 0.38 8.22
C LYS A 150 -15.70 -0.02 6.98
N PRO A 151 -15.18 0.96 6.22
CA PRO A 151 -14.38 0.68 5.05
C PRO A 151 -13.20 -0.20 5.43
N ALA A 152 -12.99 -1.25 4.67
CA ALA A 152 -11.87 -2.16 4.86
C ALA A 152 -11.24 -2.45 3.52
N PHE A 153 -9.92 -2.55 3.53
CA PHE A 153 -9.17 -3.02 2.39
C PHE A 153 -9.39 -4.51 2.22
N ARG A 154 -9.92 -4.91 1.05
CA ARG A 154 -10.03 -6.31 0.63
C ARG A 154 -9.02 -6.63 -0.47
N ARG A 155 -8.38 -7.79 -0.38
CA ARG A 155 -7.50 -8.29 -1.44
C ARG A 155 -8.32 -8.48 -2.72
N GLU A 156 -7.81 -7.99 -3.84
CA GLU A 156 -8.47 -8.09 -5.13
C GLU A 156 -7.55 -8.72 -6.17
N PHE A 157 -8.03 -9.78 -6.82
CA PHE A 157 -7.33 -10.48 -7.90
C PHE A 157 -8.10 -10.41 -9.24
N GLY A 158 -9.09 -9.51 -9.31
CA GLY A 158 -9.96 -9.34 -10.46
C GLY A 158 -9.32 -8.52 -11.59
N ALA A 159 -10.06 -8.38 -12.69
CA ALA A 159 -9.60 -7.64 -13.88
C ALA A 159 -9.19 -6.19 -13.59
N ALA A 160 -9.82 -5.54 -12.59
CA ALA A 160 -9.49 -4.17 -12.20
C ALA A 160 -8.14 -4.07 -11.47
N ALA A 161 -7.69 -5.12 -10.77
CA ALA A 161 -6.40 -5.17 -10.09
C ALA A 161 -5.24 -5.60 -11.02
N ARG A 162 -5.55 -6.27 -12.13
CA ARG A 162 -4.57 -6.81 -13.09
C ARG A 162 -3.51 -5.79 -13.55
N PRO A 163 -3.84 -4.54 -13.91
CA PRO A 163 -2.84 -3.58 -14.35
C PRO A 163 -1.77 -3.30 -13.29
N LEU A 164 -2.15 -3.23 -12.01
CA LEU A 164 -1.24 -2.96 -10.89
C LEU A 164 -0.28 -4.13 -10.62
N TYR A 165 -0.78 -5.36 -10.77
CA TYR A 165 0.06 -6.56 -10.71
C TYR A 165 1.02 -6.66 -11.90
N ARG A 166 0.54 -6.33 -13.09
CA ARG A 166 1.36 -6.32 -14.31
C ARG A 166 2.47 -5.27 -14.22
N ASP A 167 2.14 -4.05 -13.80
CA ASP A 167 3.12 -2.98 -13.58
C ASP A 167 4.24 -3.40 -12.62
N TYR A 168 3.87 -4.05 -11.50
CA TYR A 168 4.84 -4.56 -10.55
C TYR A 168 5.77 -5.62 -11.17
N TYR A 169 5.18 -6.59 -11.89
CA TYR A 169 5.93 -7.62 -12.59
C TYR A 169 6.91 -7.03 -13.61
N GLU A 170 6.46 -6.08 -14.44
CA GLU A 170 7.31 -5.46 -15.46
C GLU A 170 8.42 -4.60 -14.83
N THR A 171 8.17 -3.98 -13.69
CA THR A 171 9.20 -3.25 -12.92
C THR A 171 10.31 -4.20 -12.45
N LEU A 172 9.96 -5.30 -11.79
CA LEU A 172 10.93 -6.32 -11.36
C LEU A 172 11.67 -6.97 -12.55
N LYS A 173 10.98 -7.13 -13.69
CA LYS A 173 11.57 -7.66 -14.92
C LYS A 173 12.63 -6.71 -15.48
N ARG A 174 12.38 -5.40 -15.49
CA ARG A 174 13.33 -4.36 -15.96
C ARG A 174 14.58 -4.27 -15.11
N GLU A 175 14.49 -4.57 -13.81
CA GLU A 175 15.67 -4.61 -12.94
C GLU A 175 16.67 -5.72 -13.31
N GLY A 176 16.26 -6.71 -14.11
CA GLY A 176 17.17 -7.71 -14.68
C GLY A 176 17.75 -8.70 -13.67
N LYS A 177 17.13 -8.82 -12.49
CA LYS A 177 17.58 -9.70 -11.39
C LYS A 177 16.56 -10.82 -11.09
N PRO A 178 16.19 -11.67 -12.07
CA PRO A 178 15.15 -12.69 -11.88
C PRO A 178 15.49 -13.67 -10.75
N ARG A 179 16.78 -13.98 -10.52
CA ARG A 179 17.20 -14.85 -9.40
C ARG A 179 16.83 -14.31 -8.02
N VAL A 180 16.80 -12.99 -7.88
CA VAL A 180 16.43 -12.30 -6.63
C VAL A 180 14.90 -12.20 -6.53
N HIS A 181 14.24 -11.84 -7.64
CA HIS A 181 12.83 -11.46 -7.62
C HIS A 181 11.84 -12.56 -8.04
N TYR A 182 12.29 -13.76 -8.42
CA TYR A 182 11.42 -14.76 -9.05
C TYR A 182 10.16 -15.07 -8.24
N ARG A 183 10.24 -15.10 -6.90
CA ARG A 183 9.09 -15.37 -6.04
C ARG A 183 8.05 -14.26 -6.13
N ALA A 184 8.49 -13.00 -6.06
CA ALA A 184 7.64 -11.82 -6.19
C ALA A 184 7.07 -11.67 -7.61
N MET A 185 7.90 -11.91 -8.63
CA MET A 185 7.47 -11.94 -10.03
C MET A 185 6.39 -13.00 -10.27
N ALA A 186 6.59 -14.21 -9.75
CA ALA A 186 5.62 -15.30 -9.88
C ALA A 186 4.31 -15.01 -9.15
N ALA A 187 4.38 -14.46 -7.94
CA ALA A 187 3.19 -14.04 -7.18
C ALA A 187 2.38 -12.99 -7.95
N ALA A 188 3.05 -11.99 -8.55
CA ALA A 188 2.41 -10.96 -9.35
C ALA A 188 1.72 -11.51 -10.62
N LEU A 189 2.38 -12.43 -11.33
CA LEU A 189 1.80 -13.08 -12.52
C LEU A 189 0.54 -13.87 -12.19
N VAL A 190 0.56 -14.63 -11.09
CA VAL A 190 -0.62 -15.39 -10.63
C VAL A 190 -1.73 -14.45 -10.16
N ALA A 191 -1.38 -13.41 -9.41
CA ALA A 191 -2.34 -12.45 -8.87
C ALA A 191 -3.07 -11.65 -9.96
N GLY A 192 -2.41 -11.36 -11.09
CA GLY A 192 -3.02 -10.66 -12.22
C GLY A 192 -4.15 -11.43 -12.93
N GLY A 193 -4.28 -12.74 -12.68
CA GLY A 193 -5.39 -13.57 -13.16
C GLY A 193 -5.49 -13.75 -14.68
N ASP A 194 -4.52 -13.23 -15.46
CA ASP A 194 -4.39 -13.54 -16.89
C ASP A 194 -3.57 -14.82 -17.05
N ARG A 195 -4.28 -15.94 -17.15
CA ARG A 195 -3.65 -17.26 -17.19
C ARG A 195 -2.75 -17.45 -18.42
N GLY A 196 -3.14 -16.93 -19.58
CA GLY A 196 -2.35 -17.07 -20.81
C GLY A 196 -1.04 -16.30 -20.71
N PHE A 197 -1.10 -15.05 -20.24
CA PHE A 197 0.08 -14.24 -19.96
C PHE A 197 0.97 -14.88 -18.89
N ALA A 198 0.38 -15.27 -17.74
CA ALA A 198 1.11 -15.90 -16.64
C ALA A 198 1.83 -17.17 -17.08
N CYS A 199 1.19 -18.04 -17.88
CA CYS A 199 1.81 -19.26 -18.38
C CYS A 199 3.06 -18.99 -19.23
N ARG A 200 3.01 -18.02 -20.16
CA ARG A 200 4.19 -17.67 -20.96
C ARG A 200 5.32 -17.09 -20.11
N GLU A 201 5.00 -16.11 -19.27
CA GLU A 201 6.00 -15.41 -18.48
C GLU A 201 6.60 -16.29 -17.37
N LEU A 202 5.83 -17.20 -16.76
CA LEU A 202 6.35 -18.16 -15.77
C LEU A 202 7.30 -19.18 -16.40
N ARG A 203 7.06 -19.60 -17.66
CA ARG A 203 8.01 -20.46 -18.40
C ARG A 203 9.31 -19.72 -18.70
N ALA A 204 9.22 -18.50 -19.21
CA ALA A 204 10.38 -17.66 -19.46
C ALA A 204 11.17 -17.41 -18.17
N LEU A 205 10.46 -17.14 -17.06
CA LEU A 205 11.07 -17.01 -15.75
C LEU A 205 11.79 -18.31 -15.36
N GLN A 206 11.14 -19.47 -15.43
CA GLN A 206 11.75 -20.77 -15.10
C GLN A 206 13.06 -21.03 -15.87
N GLN A 207 13.12 -20.67 -17.16
CA GLN A 207 14.31 -20.84 -17.98
C GLN A 207 15.48 -19.93 -17.56
N SER A 208 15.18 -18.80 -16.91
CA SER A 208 16.19 -17.85 -16.40
C SER A 208 16.72 -18.19 -15.00
N LEU A 209 16.10 -19.16 -14.31
CA LEU A 209 16.46 -19.53 -12.94
C LEU A 209 17.55 -20.61 -12.89
N PRO A 210 18.35 -20.66 -11.80
CA PRO A 210 19.32 -21.73 -11.60
C PRO A 210 18.63 -23.09 -11.40
N ALA A 211 19.36 -24.18 -11.67
CA ALA A 211 18.85 -25.55 -11.64
C ALA A 211 18.24 -26.04 -10.30
N GLY A 212 18.46 -25.30 -9.20
CA GLY A 212 17.87 -25.59 -7.88
C GLY A 212 16.64 -24.75 -7.52
N ALA A 213 16.19 -23.84 -8.40
CA ALA A 213 15.02 -23.00 -8.12
C ALA A 213 13.72 -23.77 -8.33
N ASP A 214 13.00 -24.04 -7.24
CA ASP A 214 11.68 -24.69 -7.28
C ASP A 214 10.54 -23.68 -7.43
N LEU A 215 10.34 -23.19 -8.66
CA LEU A 215 9.23 -22.28 -8.98
C LEU A 215 7.87 -22.97 -8.80
N ALA A 216 7.76 -24.25 -9.19
CA ALA A 216 6.51 -25.00 -9.09
C ALA A 216 6.10 -25.21 -7.63
N GLY A 217 7.04 -25.56 -6.75
CA GLY A 217 6.82 -25.64 -5.31
C GLY A 217 6.48 -24.30 -4.69
N TRP A 218 7.14 -23.22 -5.12
CA TRP A 218 6.76 -21.86 -4.70
C TRP A 218 5.31 -21.53 -5.07
N LEU A 219 4.88 -21.78 -6.30
CA LEU A 219 3.50 -21.49 -6.74
C LEU A 219 2.44 -22.22 -5.89
N ARG A 220 2.74 -23.42 -5.40
CA ARG A 220 1.84 -24.20 -4.52
C ARG A 220 1.67 -23.59 -3.13
N THR A 221 2.54 -22.67 -2.68
CA THR A 221 2.40 -22.02 -1.37
C THR A 221 1.48 -20.79 -1.43
N LEU A 222 1.35 -20.17 -2.61
CA LEU A 222 0.62 -18.92 -2.83
C LEU A 222 -0.82 -18.93 -2.26
N PRO A 223 -1.62 -20.01 -2.42
CA PRO A 223 -2.99 -20.04 -1.88
C PRO A 223 -3.06 -19.93 -0.36
N ARG A 224 -2.04 -20.38 0.38
CA ARG A 224 -2.00 -20.27 1.85
C ARG A 224 -1.86 -18.82 2.30
N ALA A 225 -1.26 -17.97 1.47
CA ALA A 225 -1.20 -16.52 1.66
C ALA A 225 -2.42 -15.80 1.06
N GLY A 226 -3.38 -16.53 0.50
CA GLY A 226 -4.63 -16.02 -0.08
C GLY A 226 -4.53 -15.53 -1.52
N TYR A 227 -3.47 -15.86 -2.25
CA TYR A 227 -3.40 -15.66 -3.70
C TYR A 227 -4.25 -16.70 -4.45
N PRO A 228 -4.58 -16.47 -5.73
CA PRO A 228 -5.19 -17.48 -6.57
C PRO A 228 -4.35 -18.75 -6.68
N GLY A 229 -5.00 -19.91 -6.76
CA GLY A 229 -4.36 -21.17 -7.09
C GLY A 229 -3.81 -21.16 -8.51
N PHE A 230 -2.58 -21.65 -8.69
CA PHE A 230 -1.97 -21.76 -10.01
C PHE A 230 -1.09 -23.00 -10.11
N GLU A 231 -1.29 -23.77 -11.18
CA GLU A 231 -0.52 -24.98 -11.46
C GLU A 231 0.22 -24.84 -12.79
N LEU A 232 1.56 -24.75 -12.73
CA LEU A 232 2.37 -24.58 -13.94
C LEU A 232 2.21 -25.74 -14.94
N ALA A 233 1.96 -26.96 -14.46
CA ALA A 233 1.73 -28.14 -15.29
C ALA A 233 0.49 -28.02 -16.20
N THR A 234 -0.46 -27.17 -15.83
CA THR A 234 -1.71 -26.95 -16.58
C THR A 234 -1.59 -25.87 -17.66
N CYS A 235 -0.41 -25.24 -17.78
CA CYS A 235 -0.08 -24.37 -18.90
C CYS A 235 0.19 -25.24 -20.13
N LYS A 236 -0.72 -25.22 -21.11
CA LYS A 236 -0.53 -25.89 -22.40
C LYS A 236 0.47 -25.14 -23.26
N GLY A 237 1.35 -25.89 -23.92
CA GLY A 237 2.45 -25.43 -24.78
C GLY A 237 1.99 -24.35 -25.74
#